data_AF-A0AAX6F5R9-F1
#
_entry.id   AF-A0AAX6F5R9-F1
#
_cell.length_a   1.000
_cell.length_b   1.000
_cell.length_c   1.000
_cell.angle_alpha   90.00
_cell.angle_beta   90.00
_cell.angle_gamma   90.00
#
_symmetry.space_group_name_H-M   'P 1'
#
loop_
_entity.id
_entity.type
_entity.pdbx_description
1 polymer ?
#
loop_
_entity_poly.entity_id
_entity_poly.type
_entity_poly.pdbx_seq_one_letter_code
_entity_poly.pdbx_strand_id
1 'polypeptide(L)'
;MVKGLQNRFSNYEIRQMEKLLQEGKDEVLGENFLHKLTEEFNHASNRSGTRAIKMKQVQRWFHRRKNPASEATSSPSSSEELVNAMDASLSDDTPECSSEMLKDTEKIPELLELEFEARSSKEGAWYDVATFLAHRVLYSGEPEVRVRFQGFGAEEDEWVNVKKAVRERSIPLESSECKRVEVGDLVLCYRERSDHAMYYDAHVLEIQRKQHDIRGCRCLFLIKYDHDQIEEKVELKRLCRRP
;
A
#
# COMPACT_ATOMS: atom_id res chain seq x y z
N MET A 1 14.24 9.95 8.46
CA MET A 1 14.06 9.94 6.98
C MET A 1 14.75 8.70 6.41
N VAL A 2 14.06 7.56 6.36
CA VAL A 2 14.53 6.41 5.59
C VAL A 2 14.02 6.64 4.18
N LYS A 3 14.94 6.88 3.23
CA LYS A 3 14.61 6.94 1.81
C LYS A 3 14.04 5.57 1.43
N GLY A 4 12.72 5.46 1.32
CA GLY A 4 12.08 4.31 0.70
C GLY A 4 12.58 4.23 -0.73
N LEU A 5 13.55 3.33 -0.97
CA LEU A 5 13.88 2.92 -2.33
C LEU A 5 12.56 2.43 -2.93
N GLN A 6 12.06 3.14 -3.94
CA GLN A 6 10.92 2.70 -4.76
C GLN A 6 11.07 1.21 -5.02
N ASN A 7 10.20 0.40 -4.40
CA ASN A 7 10.13 -1.01 -4.75
C ASN A 7 9.65 -1.02 -6.20
N ARG A 8 10.55 -1.37 -7.12
CA ARG A 8 10.28 -1.43 -8.56
C ARG A 8 9.27 -2.52 -8.93
N PHE A 9 8.78 -3.26 -7.95
CA PHE A 9 7.79 -4.30 -8.06
C PHE A 9 6.40 -3.72 -7.80
N SER A 10 5.46 -4.03 -8.67
CA SER A 10 4.03 -3.83 -8.43
C SER A 10 3.57 -4.65 -7.23
N ASN A 11 2.45 -4.24 -6.63
CA ASN A 11 1.87 -4.96 -5.51
C ASN A 11 1.48 -6.41 -5.88
N TYR A 12 1.10 -6.66 -7.14
CA TYR A 12 0.87 -8.01 -7.65
C TYR A 12 2.13 -8.87 -7.53
N GLU A 13 3.28 -8.38 -8.02
CA GLU A 13 4.54 -9.13 -7.98
C GLU A 13 5.02 -9.33 -6.54
N ILE A 14 4.83 -8.32 -5.67
CA ILE A 14 5.12 -8.43 -4.24
C ILE A 14 4.27 -9.54 -3.61
N ARG A 15 2.95 -9.56 -3.84
CA ARG A 15 2.05 -10.60 -3.32
C ARG A 15 2.40 -12.00 -3.84
N GLN A 16 2.76 -12.12 -5.12
CA GLN A 16 3.22 -13.40 -5.67
C GLN A 16 4.51 -13.86 -4.99
N MET A 17 5.50 -12.97 -4.83
CA MET A 17 6.75 -13.31 -4.13
C MET A 17 6.52 -13.62 -2.64
N GLU A 18 5.59 -12.95 -1.96
CA GLU A 18 5.20 -13.24 -0.57
C GLU A 18 4.49 -14.58 -0.42
N LYS A 19 3.59 -14.91 -1.34
CA LYS A 19 2.93 -16.22 -1.40
C LYS A 19 3.96 -17.34 -1.56
N LEU A 20 4.93 -17.16 -2.46
CA LEU A 20 6.00 -18.12 -2.69
C LEU A 20 6.91 -18.33 -1.47
N LEU A 21 7.13 -17.29 -0.65
CA LEU A 21 7.83 -17.41 0.63
C LEU A 21 7.03 -18.21 1.66
N GLN A 22 5.70 -18.09 1.64
CA GLN A 22 4.82 -18.78 2.58
C GLN A 22 4.66 -20.27 2.22
N GLU A 23 4.71 -20.59 0.93
CA GLU A 23 4.51 -21.95 0.39
C GLU A 23 5.81 -22.76 0.33
N GLY A 24 6.98 -22.11 0.24
CA GLY A 24 8.28 -22.77 0.10
C GLY A 24 9.09 -22.89 1.40
N LYS A 25 9.28 -24.10 1.93
CA LYS A 25 10.37 -24.40 2.89
C LYS A 25 11.70 -24.43 2.14
N ASP A 26 12.45 -23.33 2.19
CA ASP A 26 13.90 -23.15 1.92
C ASP A 26 14.58 -23.71 0.64
N GLU A 27 13.97 -24.60 -0.14
CA GLU A 27 14.47 -25.11 -1.42
C GLU A 27 14.06 -24.24 -2.64
N VAL A 28 13.24 -23.20 -2.44
CA VAL A 28 12.55 -22.45 -3.52
C VAL A 28 13.32 -21.21 -4.00
N LEU A 29 14.65 -21.18 -3.87
CA LEU A 29 15.49 -20.05 -4.32
C LEU A 29 16.59 -20.48 -5.32
N GLY A 30 16.38 -21.57 -6.05
CA GLY A 30 17.26 -21.96 -7.16
C GLY A 30 17.31 -20.89 -8.26
N GLU A 31 18.46 -20.72 -8.89
CA GLU A 31 18.69 -19.71 -9.94
C GLU A 31 17.68 -19.85 -11.10
N ASN A 32 17.35 -21.10 -11.47
CA ASN A 32 16.35 -21.41 -12.50
C ASN A 32 14.93 -20.95 -12.13
N PHE A 33 14.57 -21.04 -10.85
CA PHE A 33 13.27 -20.57 -10.36
C PHE A 33 13.19 -19.05 -10.39
N LEU A 34 14.23 -18.37 -9.94
CA LEU A 34 14.32 -16.91 -9.98
C LEU A 34 14.33 -16.38 -11.41
N HIS A 35 14.98 -17.08 -12.33
CA HIS A 35 14.96 -16.76 -13.76
C HIS A 35 13.55 -16.87 -14.32
N LYS A 36 12.86 -18.00 -14.09
CA LYS A 36 11.48 -18.22 -14.55
C LYS A 36 10.52 -17.17 -14.00
N LEU A 37 10.60 -16.88 -12.70
CA LEU A 37 9.77 -15.87 -12.04
C LEU A 37 10.03 -14.45 -12.58
N THR A 38 11.28 -14.14 -12.92
CA THR A 38 11.65 -12.86 -13.53
C THR A 38 11.07 -12.73 -14.93
N GLU A 39 11.16 -13.80 -15.73
CA GLU A 39 10.58 -13.82 -17.08
C GLU A 39 9.06 -13.73 -17.02
N GLU A 40 8.40 -14.43 -16.09
CA GLU A 40 6.95 -14.33 -15.87
C GLU A 40 6.53 -12.89 -15.53
N PHE A 41 7.27 -12.19 -14.68
CA PHE A 41 7.00 -10.80 -14.39
C PHE A 41 7.23 -9.90 -15.60
N ASN A 42 8.32 -10.09 -16.35
CA ASN A 42 8.61 -9.27 -17.54
C ASN A 42 7.61 -9.50 -18.69
N HIS A 43 7.06 -10.71 -18.81
CA HIS A 43 6.04 -11.06 -19.81
C HIS A 43 4.62 -10.69 -19.36
N ALA A 44 4.41 -10.32 -18.08
CA ALA A 44 3.11 -9.92 -17.58
C ALA A 44 2.66 -8.60 -18.25
N SER A 45 1.39 -8.55 -18.65
CA SER A 45 0.83 -7.40 -19.39
C SER A 45 0.89 -6.08 -18.61
N ASN A 46 0.87 -6.16 -17.27
CA ASN A 46 1.04 -5.03 -16.35
C ASN A 46 2.44 -4.38 -16.39
N ARG A 47 3.41 -4.99 -17.09
CA ARG A 47 4.76 -4.47 -17.30
C ARG A 47 5.00 -3.85 -18.67
N SER A 48 4.03 -3.90 -19.58
CA SER A 48 4.14 -3.31 -20.91
C SER A 48 4.45 -1.81 -20.82
N GLY A 49 5.56 -1.38 -21.43
CA GLY A 49 6.04 0.01 -21.37
C GLY A 49 6.89 0.37 -20.13
N THR A 50 7.12 -0.57 -19.21
CA THR A 50 8.00 -0.37 -18.05
C THR A 50 9.36 -1.04 -18.22
N ARG A 51 10.36 -0.61 -17.45
CA ARG A 51 11.71 -1.18 -17.53
C ARG A 51 11.72 -2.60 -16.98
N ALA A 52 12.22 -3.54 -17.79
CA ALA A 52 12.35 -4.94 -17.42
C ALA A 52 13.06 -5.14 -16.08
N ILE A 53 12.48 -6.02 -15.26
CA ILE A 53 13.03 -6.49 -14.00
C ILE A 53 14.22 -7.39 -14.30
N LYS A 54 15.32 -7.16 -13.58
CA LYS A 54 16.47 -8.07 -13.61
C LYS A 54 16.31 -9.13 -12.52
N MET A 55 16.74 -10.36 -12.80
CA MET A 55 16.72 -11.47 -11.83
C MET A 55 17.39 -11.11 -10.49
N LYS A 56 18.50 -10.36 -10.53
CA LYS A 56 19.20 -9.84 -9.32
C LYS A 56 18.32 -8.94 -8.45
N GLN A 57 17.24 -8.37 -8.96
CA GLN A 57 16.28 -7.58 -8.17
C GLN A 57 15.32 -8.49 -7.42
N VAL A 58 14.79 -9.52 -8.09
CA VAL A 58 13.91 -10.52 -7.48
C VAL A 58 14.66 -11.27 -6.39
N GLN A 59 15.89 -11.72 -6.69
CA GLN A 59 16.77 -12.37 -5.72
C GLN A 59 17.00 -11.51 -4.47
N ARG A 60 17.36 -10.22 -4.64
CA ARG A 60 17.57 -9.30 -3.50
C ARG A 60 16.32 -9.09 -2.68
N TRP A 61 15.14 -9.07 -3.31
CA TRP A 61 13.87 -8.95 -2.61
C TRP A 61 13.65 -10.14 -1.66
N PHE A 62 13.83 -11.37 -2.14
CA PHE A 62 13.71 -12.58 -1.31
C PHE A 62 14.76 -12.62 -0.19
N HIS A 63 16.03 -12.29 -0.49
CA HIS A 63 17.10 -12.27 0.50
C HIS A 63 16.83 -11.24 1.62
N ARG A 64 16.36 -10.03 1.27
CA ARG A 64 16.01 -8.99 2.25
C ARG A 64 14.83 -9.40 3.12
N ARG A 65 13.85 -10.11 2.54
CA ARG A 65 12.65 -10.56 3.26
C ARG A 65 12.96 -11.70 4.24
N LYS A 66 13.89 -12.60 3.88
CA LYS A 66 14.35 -13.70 4.74
C LYS A 66 15.29 -13.25 5.86
N ASN A 67 16.12 -12.22 5.59
CA ASN A 67 17.07 -11.66 6.55
C ASN A 67 16.80 -10.15 6.78
N PRO A 68 15.77 -9.79 7.58
CA PRO A 68 15.42 -8.39 7.82
C PRO A 68 16.48 -7.60 8.63
N ALA A 69 17.51 -8.27 9.17
CA ALA A 69 18.54 -7.67 10.01
C ALA A 69 19.76 -7.09 9.25
N SER A 70 19.79 -7.14 7.91
CA SER A 70 20.97 -6.73 7.13
C SER A 70 21.01 -5.25 6.71
N GLU A 71 20.08 -4.41 7.15
CA GLU A 71 20.11 -2.96 6.89
C GLU A 71 20.26 -2.14 8.17
N ALA A 72 21.30 -2.47 8.95
CA ALA A 72 22.12 -1.44 9.57
C ALA A 72 23.46 -1.43 8.84
N THR A 73 23.79 -0.29 8.24
CA THR A 73 25.05 0.04 7.55
C THR A 73 25.16 -0.41 6.09
N SER A 74 24.90 0.52 5.17
CA SER A 74 25.78 0.69 4.01
C SER A 74 25.56 2.05 3.34
N SER A 75 26.49 2.95 3.61
CA SER A 75 26.86 4.13 2.82
C SER A 75 28.28 4.54 3.25
N PRO A 76 29.06 5.20 2.39
CA PRO A 76 30.21 4.59 1.72
C PRO A 76 31.54 5.01 2.36
N SER A 77 32.54 4.11 2.39
CA SER A 77 33.95 4.51 2.39
C SER A 77 34.85 3.34 2.02
N SER A 78 35.86 3.68 1.25
CA SER A 78 37.10 2.97 0.92
C SER A 78 37.61 1.98 1.98
N SER A 79 38.10 0.83 1.55
CA SER A 79 39.55 0.54 1.51
C SER A 79 39.80 -0.79 0.80
N GLU A 80 40.91 -0.80 0.08
CA GLU A 80 41.49 -1.89 -0.68
C GLU A 80 41.87 -3.07 0.23
N GLU A 81 41.72 -4.31 -0.25
CA GLU A 81 42.87 -5.21 -0.34
C GLU A 81 42.58 -6.44 -1.21
N LEU A 82 43.67 -6.87 -1.84
CA LEU A 82 43.82 -7.74 -2.99
C LEU A 82 43.98 -9.21 -2.55
N VAL A 83 43.77 -10.13 -3.51
CA VAL A 83 44.25 -11.53 -3.61
C VAL A 83 43.73 -12.58 -2.60
N ASN A 84 43.38 -13.82 -2.95
CA ASN A 84 44.00 -14.73 -3.92
C ASN A 84 43.03 -15.85 -4.38
N ALA A 85 43.42 -16.46 -5.49
CA ALA A 85 42.71 -17.45 -6.31
C ALA A 85 42.84 -18.92 -5.84
N MET A 86 42.17 -19.79 -6.63
CA MET A 86 42.30 -21.26 -6.82
C MET A 86 41.16 -22.07 -6.17
N ASP A 87 40.63 -23.16 -6.75
CA ASP A 87 40.63 -23.79 -8.09
C ASP A 87 39.68 -25.02 -7.97
N ALA A 88 39.14 -25.49 -9.11
CA ALA A 88 38.65 -26.85 -9.41
C ALA A 88 37.48 -27.46 -8.60
N SER A 89 36.57 -28.29 -9.12
CA SER A 89 36.22 -28.82 -10.45
C SER A 89 34.98 -29.75 -10.27
N LEU A 90 34.40 -30.22 -11.39
CA LEU A 90 33.62 -31.47 -11.60
C LEU A 90 32.08 -31.40 -11.36
N SER A 91 31.24 -31.36 -12.42
CA SER A 91 30.61 -32.47 -13.21
C SER A 91 29.40 -33.08 -12.47
N ASP A 92 28.26 -33.49 -13.04
CA ASP A 92 27.85 -33.85 -14.40
C ASP A 92 26.30 -33.99 -14.45
N ASP A 93 25.76 -34.10 -15.66
CA ASP A 93 24.53 -34.81 -16.08
C ASP A 93 23.08 -34.25 -15.90
N THR A 94 22.52 -33.92 -17.08
CA THR A 94 21.12 -33.94 -17.60
C THR A 94 20.36 -35.28 -17.37
N PRO A 95 19.03 -35.46 -17.64
CA PRO A 95 18.19 -34.77 -18.65
C PRO A 95 16.69 -34.52 -18.35
N GLU A 96 16.07 -33.89 -19.35
CA GLU A 96 14.68 -33.47 -19.58
C GLU A 96 13.57 -34.52 -19.31
N CYS A 97 12.34 -34.03 -19.02
CA CYS A 97 11.15 -34.58 -19.67
C CYS A 97 10.00 -33.56 -19.71
N SER A 98 9.62 -33.24 -20.93
CA SER A 98 8.55 -32.34 -21.36
C SER A 98 7.17 -32.99 -21.24
N SER A 99 6.15 -32.22 -20.83
CA SER A 99 4.76 -32.50 -21.27
C SER A 99 3.93 -31.22 -21.24
N GLU A 100 3.60 -30.75 -22.44
CA GLU A 100 2.60 -29.72 -22.70
C GLU A 100 1.18 -30.25 -22.44
N MET A 101 0.27 -29.40 -21.94
CA MET A 101 -1.17 -29.44 -22.25
C MET A 101 -1.78 -28.05 -21.99
N LEU A 102 -2.70 -27.69 -22.87
CA LEU A 102 -3.25 -26.36 -23.15
C LEU A 102 -4.58 -26.05 -22.43
N LYS A 103 -4.86 -24.74 -22.28
CA LYS A 103 -6.16 -24.04 -22.11
C LYS A 103 -6.84 -24.19 -20.72
N ASP A 104 -7.32 -23.13 -20.07
CA ASP A 104 -8.33 -22.21 -20.56
C ASP A 104 -8.31 -20.83 -19.86
N THR A 105 -8.95 -19.85 -20.50
CA THR A 105 -8.90 -18.41 -20.17
C THR A 105 -9.97 -18.00 -19.17
N GLU A 106 -9.59 -17.35 -18.06
CA GLU A 106 -10.44 -16.35 -17.41
C GLU A 106 -9.62 -15.09 -17.17
N LYS A 107 -9.86 -14.09 -18.03
CA LYS A 107 -9.35 -12.72 -17.85
C LYS A 107 -10.05 -12.13 -16.63
N ILE A 108 -9.40 -12.20 -15.48
CA ILE A 108 -9.75 -11.41 -14.30
C ILE A 108 -9.64 -9.94 -14.74
N PRO A 109 -10.73 -9.14 -14.72
CA PRO A 109 -10.63 -7.71 -14.99
C PRO A 109 -9.56 -7.11 -14.08
N GLU A 110 -8.68 -6.27 -14.62
CA GLU A 110 -7.66 -5.54 -13.85
C GLU A 110 -8.33 -4.91 -12.62
N LEU A 111 -8.20 -5.57 -11.47
CA LEU A 111 -8.69 -5.09 -10.19
C LEU A 111 -7.94 -3.79 -9.93
N LEU A 112 -8.60 -2.66 -10.18
CA LEU A 112 -8.22 -1.40 -9.55
C LEU A 112 -8.01 -1.74 -8.07
N GLU A 113 -6.77 -1.60 -7.61
CA GLU A 113 -6.41 -1.96 -6.24
C GLU A 113 -7.11 -0.99 -5.31
N LEU A 114 -8.31 -1.36 -4.84
CA LEU A 114 -9.10 -0.55 -3.93
C LEU A 114 -8.33 -0.40 -2.62
N GLU A 115 -8.12 0.84 -2.22
CA GLU A 115 -7.54 1.19 -0.92
C GLU A 115 -8.68 1.50 0.06
N PHE A 116 -8.50 1.13 1.32
CA PHE A 116 -9.53 1.27 2.34
C PHE A 116 -9.03 2.10 3.52
N GLU A 117 -9.97 2.77 4.17
CA GLU A 117 -9.79 3.39 5.46
C GLU A 117 -10.80 2.80 6.45
N ALA A 118 -10.43 2.76 7.73
CA ALA A 118 -11.29 2.27 8.79
C ALA A 118 -11.33 3.25 9.96
N ARG A 119 -12.49 3.31 10.61
CA ARG A 119 -12.73 4.19 11.74
C ARG A 119 -12.38 3.48 13.04
N SER A 120 -11.39 4.01 13.75
CA SER A 120 -10.98 3.55 15.08
C SER A 120 -12.10 3.72 16.09
N SER A 121 -12.24 2.75 16.98
CA SER A 121 -13.21 2.79 18.07
C SER A 121 -12.77 3.64 19.26
N LYS A 122 -11.45 3.92 19.36
CA LYS A 122 -10.84 4.64 20.48
C LYS A 122 -11.09 6.15 20.41
N GLU A 123 -10.78 6.76 19.26
CA GLU A 123 -10.91 8.21 19.04
C GLU A 123 -11.98 8.58 18.00
N GLY A 124 -12.54 7.61 17.27
CA GLY A 124 -13.53 7.89 16.21
C GLY A 124 -12.91 8.50 14.93
N ALA A 125 -11.58 8.52 14.83
CA ALA A 125 -10.84 8.97 13.66
C ALA A 125 -10.72 7.87 12.59
N TRP A 126 -10.54 8.29 11.34
CA TRP A 126 -10.29 7.40 10.21
C TRP A 126 -8.80 7.25 9.93
N TYR A 127 -8.39 6.03 9.61
CA TYR A 127 -7.01 5.68 9.27
C TYR A 127 -6.97 4.75 8.07
N ASP A 128 -5.90 4.87 7.27
CA ASP A 128 -5.64 3.96 6.17
C ASP A 128 -5.45 2.52 6.68
N VAL A 129 -6.09 1.57 6.01
CA VAL A 129 -5.96 0.14 6.30
C VAL A 129 -4.78 -0.41 5.50
N ALA A 130 -3.78 -0.93 6.20
CA ALA A 130 -2.67 -1.65 5.57
C ALA A 130 -3.08 -3.07 5.14
N THR A 131 -3.82 -3.78 5.99
CA THR A 131 -4.29 -5.13 5.68
C THR A 131 -5.49 -5.53 6.55
N PHE A 132 -6.33 -6.41 6.00
CA PHE A 132 -7.38 -7.12 6.72
C PHE A 132 -6.83 -8.47 7.20
N LEU A 133 -6.82 -8.68 8.51
CA LEU A 133 -6.19 -9.85 9.14
C LEU A 133 -7.15 -11.02 9.33
N ALA A 134 -8.41 -10.72 9.67
CA ALA A 134 -9.43 -11.71 9.97
C ALA A 134 -10.84 -11.11 9.80
N HIS A 135 -11.85 -11.96 9.78
CA HIS A 135 -13.25 -11.57 9.82
C HIS A 135 -14.02 -12.41 10.85
N ARG A 136 -15.13 -11.87 11.36
CA ARG A 136 -16.08 -12.58 12.22
C ARG A 136 -17.50 -12.05 12.00
N VAL A 137 -18.48 -12.85 12.39
CA VAL A 137 -19.88 -12.42 12.48
C VAL A 137 -20.29 -12.57 13.94
N LEU A 138 -20.75 -11.48 14.55
CA LEU A 138 -21.24 -11.51 15.92
C LEU A 138 -22.58 -12.26 16.01
N TYR A 139 -22.97 -12.65 17.23
CA TYR A 139 -24.29 -13.27 17.45
C TYR A 139 -25.46 -12.38 17.00
N SER A 140 -25.26 -11.05 17.01
CA SER A 140 -26.21 -10.07 16.47
C SER A 140 -26.36 -10.11 14.94
N GLY A 141 -25.53 -10.88 14.23
CA GLY A 141 -25.44 -10.91 12.77
C GLY A 141 -24.61 -9.77 12.17
N GLU A 142 -24.01 -8.91 13.00
CA GLU A 142 -23.16 -7.83 12.51
C GLU A 142 -21.77 -8.35 12.07
N PRO A 143 -21.33 -8.04 10.84
CA PRO A 143 -20.01 -8.45 10.36
C PRO A 143 -18.92 -7.49 10.86
N GLU A 144 -17.82 -8.06 11.33
CA GLU A 144 -16.62 -7.33 11.73
C GLU A 144 -15.38 -7.90 11.05
N VAL A 145 -14.41 -7.02 10.83
CA VAL A 145 -13.08 -7.36 10.32
C VAL A 145 -12.02 -6.87 11.29
N ARG A 146 -10.93 -7.63 11.40
CA ARG A 146 -9.75 -7.22 12.15
C ARG A 146 -8.81 -6.49 11.20
N VAL A 147 -8.54 -5.22 11.45
CA VAL A 147 -7.73 -4.35 10.58
C VAL A 147 -6.37 -4.07 11.23
N ARG A 148 -5.33 -4.00 10.40
CA ARG A 148 -4.06 -3.34 10.72
C ARG A 148 -4.01 -1.99 10.04
N PHE A 149 -3.80 -0.94 10.82
CA PHE A 149 -3.67 0.41 10.29
C PHE A 149 -2.28 0.67 9.72
N GLN A 150 -2.20 1.53 8.70
CA GLN A 150 -0.94 1.94 8.09
C GLN A 150 -0.09 2.72 9.11
N GLY A 151 1.15 2.27 9.32
CA GLY A 151 2.09 2.91 10.25
C GLY A 151 1.98 2.45 11.71
N PHE A 152 1.05 1.55 12.02
CA PHE A 152 0.87 1.00 13.37
C PHE A 152 1.23 -0.50 13.44
N GLY A 153 1.63 -0.95 14.63
CA GLY A 153 1.97 -2.35 14.89
C GLY A 153 0.75 -3.21 15.28
N ALA A 154 1.01 -4.48 15.59
CA ALA A 154 -0.04 -5.45 15.91
C ALA A 154 -0.80 -5.15 17.22
N GLU A 155 -0.19 -4.35 18.09
CA GLU A 155 -0.76 -3.84 19.33
C GLU A 155 -1.95 -2.90 19.10
N GLU A 156 -2.01 -2.25 17.94
CA GLU A 156 -3.10 -1.35 17.55
C GLU A 156 -4.14 -2.01 16.61
N ASP A 157 -4.03 -3.32 16.36
CA ASP A 157 -5.00 -4.01 15.51
C ASP A 157 -6.41 -3.98 16.14
N GLU A 158 -7.42 -3.56 15.38
CA GLU A 158 -8.79 -3.40 15.89
C GLU A 158 -9.81 -4.26 15.15
N TRP A 159 -10.83 -4.74 15.87
CA TRP A 159 -12.05 -5.29 15.27
C TRP A 159 -13.02 -4.14 15.00
N VAL A 160 -13.37 -3.94 13.73
CA VAL A 160 -14.25 -2.86 13.28
C VAL A 160 -15.44 -3.40 12.50
N ASN A 161 -16.60 -2.76 12.65
CA ASN A 161 -17.82 -3.13 11.93
C ASN A 161 -17.70 -2.78 10.45
N VAL A 162 -17.89 -3.76 9.57
CA VAL A 162 -17.69 -3.59 8.12
C VAL A 162 -18.62 -2.52 7.53
N LYS A 163 -19.88 -2.48 7.97
CA LYS A 163 -20.89 -1.57 7.40
C LYS A 163 -20.76 -0.14 7.91
N LYS A 164 -20.23 0.05 9.12
CA LYS A 164 -20.23 1.34 9.82
C LYS A 164 -18.85 2.00 9.89
N ALA A 165 -17.78 1.22 9.74
CA ALA A 165 -16.43 1.64 10.10
C ALA A 165 -15.35 1.20 9.09
N VAL A 166 -15.74 0.73 7.90
CA VAL A 166 -14.81 0.44 6.80
C VAL A 166 -15.39 1.05 5.53
N ARG A 167 -14.55 1.76 4.76
CA ARG A 167 -14.95 2.32 3.46
C ARG A 167 -13.73 2.47 2.55
N GLU A 168 -13.98 2.67 1.26
CA GLU A 168 -12.92 3.04 0.31
C GLU A 168 -12.25 4.34 0.75
N ARG A 169 -10.93 4.42 0.62
CA ARG A 169 -10.12 5.54 1.09
C ARG A 169 -10.59 6.86 0.46
N SER A 170 -10.66 7.89 1.27
CA SER A 170 -10.96 9.25 0.83
C SER A 170 -9.86 9.77 -0.10
N ILE A 171 -10.22 10.64 -1.04
CA ILE A 171 -9.33 11.11 -2.10
C ILE A 171 -8.91 12.55 -1.79
N PRO A 172 -7.60 12.84 -1.61
CA PRO A 172 -7.11 14.20 -1.45
C PRO A 172 -7.55 15.10 -2.61
N LEU A 173 -7.87 16.36 -2.30
CA LEU A 173 -8.32 17.33 -3.28
C LEU A 173 -7.16 18.21 -3.76
N GLU A 174 -6.95 18.25 -5.07
CA GLU A 174 -6.00 19.16 -5.68
C GLU A 174 -6.50 20.61 -5.66
N SER A 175 -5.59 21.58 -5.74
CA SER A 175 -5.96 23.00 -5.68
C SER A 175 -6.93 23.46 -6.78
N SER A 176 -6.92 22.80 -7.94
CA SER A 176 -7.86 23.05 -9.04
C SER A 176 -9.24 22.40 -8.83
N GLU A 177 -9.34 21.46 -7.90
CA GLU A 177 -10.52 20.63 -7.66
C GLU A 177 -11.47 21.19 -6.62
N CYS A 178 -11.19 22.39 -6.08
CA CYS A 178 -12.03 23.02 -5.07
C CYS A 178 -13.51 23.08 -5.47
N LYS A 179 -13.79 23.23 -6.76
CA LYS A 179 -15.15 23.33 -7.33
C LYS A 179 -15.94 22.02 -7.23
N ARG A 180 -15.27 20.89 -7.01
CA ARG A 180 -15.89 19.57 -6.84
C ARG A 180 -16.52 19.37 -5.46
N VAL A 181 -16.22 20.26 -4.51
CA VAL A 181 -16.81 20.25 -3.16
C VAL A 181 -18.00 21.21 -3.14
N GLU A 182 -19.14 20.71 -2.70
CA GLU A 182 -20.41 21.43 -2.58
C GLU A 182 -20.91 21.47 -1.12
N VAL A 183 -21.89 22.34 -0.86
CA VAL A 183 -22.54 22.41 0.47
C VAL A 183 -23.38 21.15 0.66
N GLY A 184 -23.23 20.52 1.81
CA GLY A 184 -23.85 19.24 2.15
C GLY A 184 -22.94 18.04 1.95
N ASP A 185 -21.79 18.20 1.27
CA ASP A 185 -20.87 17.09 1.04
C ASP A 185 -20.30 16.53 2.34
N LEU A 186 -20.23 15.19 2.41
CA LEU A 186 -19.42 14.47 3.38
C LEU A 186 -17.95 14.54 2.94
N VAL A 187 -17.10 15.09 3.81
CA VAL A 187 -15.66 15.21 3.59
C VAL A 187 -14.89 14.61 4.77
N LEU A 188 -13.72 14.05 4.48
CA LEU A 188 -12.77 13.67 5.52
C LEU A 188 -11.83 14.86 5.76
N CYS A 189 -11.84 15.40 6.98
CA CYS A 189 -11.06 16.57 7.34
C CYS A 189 -9.91 16.21 8.28
N TYR A 190 -8.69 16.60 7.89
CA TYR A 190 -7.52 16.61 8.75
C TYR A 190 -7.67 17.70 9.83
N ARG A 191 -7.61 17.30 11.10
CA ARG A 191 -7.71 18.19 12.25
C ARG A 191 -6.46 18.06 13.11
N GLU A 192 -5.66 19.12 13.12
CA GLU A 192 -4.45 19.23 13.92
C GLU A 192 -4.75 19.97 15.23
N ARG A 193 -4.42 19.33 16.35
CA ARG A 193 -4.38 19.90 17.70
C ARG A 193 -2.93 19.83 18.20
N SER A 194 -2.65 20.46 19.35
CA SER A 194 -1.29 20.64 19.88
C SER A 194 -0.46 19.35 20.03
N ASP A 195 -1.12 18.21 20.19
CA ASP A 195 -0.52 16.92 20.51
C ASP A 195 -0.99 15.78 19.59
N HIS A 196 -2.07 15.97 18.82
CA HIS A 196 -2.65 14.95 17.96
C HIS A 196 -3.12 15.55 16.64
N ALA A 197 -2.91 14.79 15.56
CA ALA A 197 -3.42 15.12 14.24
C ALA A 197 -4.15 13.92 13.64
N MET A 198 -5.45 14.09 13.41
CA MET A 198 -6.36 12.99 13.09
C MET A 198 -7.34 13.39 11.98
N TYR A 199 -7.92 12.39 11.32
CA TYR A 199 -8.89 12.59 10.26
C TYR A 199 -10.29 12.25 10.73
N TYR A 200 -11.24 13.17 10.52
CA TYR A 200 -12.63 13.01 10.96
C TYR A 200 -13.61 13.33 9.84
N ASP A 201 -14.76 12.65 9.87
CA ASP A 201 -15.88 13.02 9.02
C ASP A 201 -16.46 14.36 9.43
N ALA A 202 -16.79 15.16 8.42
CA ALA A 202 -17.47 16.43 8.56
C ALA A 202 -18.35 16.71 7.34
N HIS A 203 -19.36 17.55 7.53
CA HIS A 203 -20.23 18.02 6.47
C HIS A 203 -19.93 19.48 6.14
N VAL A 204 -19.89 19.82 4.85
CA VAL A 204 -19.69 21.19 4.39
C VAL A 204 -20.98 22.00 4.59
N LEU A 205 -20.92 23.08 5.36
CA LEU A 205 -22.05 23.98 5.63
C LEU A 205 -22.07 25.21 4.73
N GLU A 206 -20.90 25.79 4.45
CA GLU A 206 -20.76 27.01 3.65
C GLU A 206 -19.42 26.97 2.90
N ILE A 207 -19.39 27.57 1.71
CA ILE A 207 -18.16 27.70 0.92
C ILE A 207 -17.94 29.16 0.53
N GLN A 208 -16.84 29.72 1.01
CA GLN A 208 -16.37 31.05 0.62
C GLN A 208 -15.39 30.92 -0.54
N ARG A 209 -15.92 31.02 -1.76
CA ARG A 209 -15.13 30.96 -2.99
C ARG A 209 -14.27 32.21 -3.14
N LYS A 210 -12.97 32.03 -3.42
CA LYS A 210 -12.03 33.13 -3.71
C LYS A 210 -11.40 32.93 -5.07
N GLN A 211 -10.94 34.01 -5.70
CA GLN A 211 -10.10 33.88 -6.89
C GLN A 211 -8.73 33.32 -6.51
N HIS A 212 -8.27 32.33 -7.28
CA HIS A 212 -6.97 31.70 -7.15
C HIS A 212 -6.53 31.08 -8.47
N ASP A 213 -5.25 30.78 -8.59
CA ASP A 213 -4.61 30.22 -9.77
C ASP A 213 -3.86 28.91 -9.42
N ILE A 214 -2.92 28.52 -10.27
CA ILE A 214 -2.08 27.33 -10.10
C ILE A 214 -1.23 27.35 -8.81
N ARG A 215 -1.10 28.50 -8.11
CA ARG A 215 -0.34 28.61 -6.87
C ARG A 215 -1.04 27.97 -5.68
N GLY A 216 -2.35 27.73 -5.77
CA GLY A 216 -3.10 27.01 -4.75
C GLY A 216 -4.48 27.57 -4.45
N CYS A 217 -5.38 26.72 -3.96
CA CYS A 217 -6.73 27.11 -3.58
C CYS A 217 -6.74 28.06 -2.38
N ARG A 218 -7.53 29.15 -2.48
CA ARG A 218 -7.75 30.13 -1.40
C ARG A 218 -9.17 30.12 -0.83
N CYS A 219 -10.02 29.21 -1.32
CA CYS A 219 -11.38 29.05 -0.81
C CYS A 219 -11.36 28.62 0.67
N LEU A 220 -12.36 29.05 1.43
CA LEU A 220 -12.58 28.60 2.79
C LEU A 220 -13.86 27.78 2.85
N PHE A 221 -13.83 26.69 3.59
CA PHE A 221 -14.95 25.76 3.75
C PHE A 221 -15.34 25.76 5.22
N LEU A 222 -16.55 26.21 5.54
CA LEU A 222 -17.12 26.00 6.86
C LEU A 222 -17.62 24.56 6.90
N ILE A 223 -17.05 23.76 7.79
CA ILE A 223 -17.44 22.36 7.99
C ILE A 223 -17.98 22.17 9.40
N LYS A 224 -18.80 21.13 9.59
CA LYS A 224 -19.26 20.67 10.90
C LYS A 224 -18.86 19.21 11.08
N TYR A 225 -18.08 18.92 12.12
CA TYR A 225 -17.64 17.57 12.40
C TYR A 225 -18.78 16.71 12.94
N ASP A 226 -18.83 15.45 12.52
CA ASP A 226 -19.90 14.53 12.94
C ASP A 226 -19.75 14.09 14.40
N HIS A 227 -18.51 13.97 14.89
CA HIS A 227 -18.21 13.40 16.20
C HIS A 227 -18.49 14.35 17.37
N ASP A 228 -18.16 15.64 17.23
CA ASP A 228 -18.29 16.64 18.30
C ASP A 228 -19.21 17.82 17.93
N GLN A 229 -19.78 17.83 16.72
CA GLN A 229 -20.66 18.88 16.19
C GLN A 229 -20.01 20.27 16.13
N ILE A 230 -18.67 20.35 16.28
CA ILE A 230 -17.95 21.62 16.21
C ILE A 230 -17.87 22.08 14.76
N GLU A 231 -18.09 23.38 14.57
CA GLU A 231 -17.90 24.04 13.29
C GLU A 231 -16.51 24.65 13.18
N GLU A 232 -15.86 24.49 12.03
CA GLU A 232 -14.52 25.00 11.77
C GLU A 232 -14.41 25.51 10.32
N LYS A 233 -13.75 26.65 10.13
CA LYS A 233 -13.37 27.10 8.77
C LYS A 233 -12.01 26.53 8.42
N VAL A 234 -11.95 25.75 7.35
CA VAL A 234 -10.74 25.07 6.90
C VAL A 234 -10.39 25.40 5.44
N GLU A 235 -9.12 25.21 5.11
CA GLU A 235 -8.61 25.31 3.73
C GLU A 235 -8.77 23.98 3.00
N LEU A 236 -8.82 24.02 1.66
CA LEU A 236 -8.99 22.82 0.82
C LEU A 236 -7.98 21.70 1.14
N LYS A 237 -6.72 22.05 1.43
CA LYS A 237 -5.64 21.10 1.69
C LYS A 237 -5.89 20.16 2.88
N ARG A 238 -6.84 20.52 3.75
CA ARG A 238 -7.25 19.70 4.90
C ARG A 238 -8.39 18.75 4.57
N LEU A 239 -8.98 18.86 3.38
CA LEU A 239 -10.15 18.09 2.98
C LEU A 239 -9.78 17.01 1.98
N CYS A 240 -10.32 15.82 2.21
CA CYS A 240 -10.42 14.76 1.21
C CYS A 240 -11.90 14.54 0.89
N ARG A 241 -12.21 14.30 -0.38
CA ARG A 241 -13.56 13.96 -0.81
C ARG A 241 -13.80 12.46 -0.69
N ARG A 242 -15.07 12.06 -0.61
CA ARG A 242 -15.45 10.66 -0.82
C ARG A 242 -15.28 10.28 -2.31
N PRO A 243 -14.98 9.01 -2.62
CA PRO A 243 -14.85 8.50 -3.99
C PRO A 243 -16.00 8.87 -4.91
#